data_AF-A0AAV9FE70-F1
#
_entry.id   AF-A0AAV9FE70-F1
#
_cell.length_a   1.000
_cell.length_b   1.000
_cell.length_c   1.000
_cell.angle_alpha   90.00
_cell.angle_beta   90.00
_cell.angle_gamma   90.00
#
_symmetry.space_group_name_H-M   'P 1'
#
loop_
_entity.id
_entity.type
_entity.pdbx_description
1 polymer ?
#
loop_
_entity_poly.entity_id
_entity_poly.type
_entity_poly.pdbx_seq_one_letter_code
_entity_poly.pdbx_strand_id
1 'polypeptide(L)'
;MDDIDQMVFLAAESTNGIGPNEEAALKEMRRLSREGLEKLMNEEALDAIVTPESGVSSVLVIGGYPGISVPAGYDEKGVPFGICFWGLRGSELRLIEIAYGFEQVTKTLGQGQAFGLNGGEHQPLVDNTPYDSGYSLKVEWWVGVGLAALLALVGR
;
A
#
# COMPACT_ATOMS: atom_id res chain seq x y z
N MET A 1 16.12 -23.65 8.62
CA MET A 1 15.51 -22.50 9.31
C MET A 1 16.63 -21.99 10.15
N ASP A 2 17.44 -21.15 9.52
CA ASP A 2 18.78 -20.82 9.98
C ASP A 2 18.68 -19.68 11.00
N ASP A 3 19.60 -19.67 11.95
CA ASP A 3 19.65 -18.84 13.15
C ASP A 3 19.62 -17.32 12.86
N ILE A 4 18.46 -16.73 12.58
CA ILE A 4 18.34 -15.28 12.38
C ILE A 4 18.44 -14.49 13.71
N ASP A 5 18.29 -15.10 14.87
CA ASP A 5 17.76 -14.31 15.98
C ASP A 5 18.77 -13.54 16.85
N GLN A 6 20.00 -14.00 17.13
CA GLN A 6 20.81 -13.31 18.17
C GLN A 6 21.87 -12.34 17.63
N MET A 7 22.44 -12.60 16.46
CA MET A 7 23.54 -11.78 15.92
C MET A 7 23.09 -10.35 15.60
N VAL A 8 21.86 -10.17 15.12
CA VAL A 8 21.32 -8.85 14.79
C VAL A 8 21.13 -8.01 16.06
N PHE A 9 20.66 -8.60 17.17
CA PHE A 9 20.50 -7.89 18.43
C PHE A 9 21.85 -7.52 19.05
N LEU A 10 22.83 -8.42 19.02
CA LEU A 10 24.19 -8.13 19.51
C LEU A 10 24.87 -7.05 18.66
N ALA A 11 24.69 -7.10 17.34
CA ALA A 11 25.18 -6.05 16.44
C ALA A 11 24.51 -4.71 16.74
N ALA A 12 23.19 -4.68 16.95
CA ALA A 12 22.46 -3.47 17.32
C ALA A 12 22.91 -2.90 18.68
N GLU A 13 23.12 -3.75 19.69
CA GLU A 13 23.63 -3.37 21.01
C GLU A 13 25.05 -2.79 20.92
N SER A 14 25.88 -3.30 20.01
CA SER A 14 27.24 -2.80 19.80
C SER A 14 27.31 -1.44 19.10
N THR A 15 26.18 -0.91 18.61
CA THR A 15 26.12 0.43 18.01
C THR A 15 26.07 1.51 19.09
N ASN A 16 26.49 2.73 18.73
CA ASN A 16 26.38 3.89 19.61
C ASN A 16 24.99 4.56 19.54
N GLY A 17 23.98 3.87 18.97
CA GLY A 17 22.64 4.42 18.73
C GLY A 17 22.60 5.45 17.60
N ILE A 18 21.71 6.45 17.74
CA ILE A 18 21.53 7.53 16.75
C ILE A 18 22.65 8.56 16.90
N GLY A 19 23.50 8.69 15.88
CA GLY A 19 24.55 9.68 15.80
C GLY A 19 24.23 10.83 14.82
N PRO A 20 25.22 11.70 14.53
CA PRO A 20 25.03 12.88 13.68
C PRO A 20 24.62 12.55 12.24
N ASN A 21 25.10 11.43 11.70
CA ASN A 21 24.77 11.00 10.34
C ASN A 21 23.32 10.49 10.28
N GLU A 22 22.91 9.72 11.27
CA GLU A 22 21.56 9.19 11.41
C GLU A 22 20.56 10.34 11.62
N GLU A 23 20.90 11.33 12.46
CA GLU A 23 20.09 12.53 12.65
C GLU A 23 19.94 13.34 11.36
N ALA A 24 21.03 13.54 10.61
CA ALA A 24 21.00 14.22 9.32
C ALA A 24 20.11 13.47 8.31
N ALA A 25 20.23 12.14 8.24
CA ALA A 25 19.39 11.29 7.40
C ALA A 25 17.91 11.39 7.78
N LEU A 26 17.57 11.31 9.08
CA LEU A 26 16.21 11.45 9.57
C LEU A 26 15.61 12.82 9.24
N LYS A 27 16.41 13.89 9.36
CA LYS A 27 15.99 15.24 9.00
C LYS A 27 15.67 15.35 7.51
N GLU A 28 16.52 14.78 6.67
CA GLU A 28 16.34 14.79 5.21
C GLU A 28 15.13 13.95 4.79
N MET A 29 14.98 12.77 5.37
CA MET A 29 13.82 11.89 5.17
C MET A 29 12.51 12.61 5.53
N ARG A 30 12.44 13.29 6.69
CA ARG A 30 11.26 14.09 7.08
C ARG A 30 10.98 15.23 6.10
N ARG A 31 12.03 15.89 5.60
CA ARG A 31 11.91 16.96 4.61
C ARG A 31 11.30 16.43 3.31
N LEU A 32 11.83 15.31 2.80
CA LEU A 32 11.32 14.66 1.58
C LEU A 32 9.88 14.19 1.75
N SER A 33 9.49 13.63 2.90
CA SER A 33 8.09 13.24 3.16
C SER A 33 7.13 14.43 3.13
N ARG A 34 7.56 15.60 3.62
CA ARG A 34 6.77 16.84 3.61
C ARG A 34 6.66 17.45 2.21
N GLU A 35 7.79 17.60 1.54
CA GLU A 35 7.86 18.24 0.23
C GLU A 35 7.36 17.35 -0.91
N GLY A 36 7.33 16.03 -0.71
CA GLY A 36 6.75 15.06 -1.63
C GLY A 36 5.27 14.82 -1.33
N LEU A 37 4.99 13.96 -0.35
CA LEU A 37 3.64 13.46 -0.10
C LEU A 37 2.69 14.51 0.46
N GLU A 38 3.06 15.20 1.56
CA GLU A 38 2.15 16.16 2.19
C GLU A 38 1.85 17.29 1.21
N LYS A 39 2.86 17.79 0.51
CA LYS A 39 2.70 18.81 -0.52
C LYS A 39 1.73 18.34 -1.61
N LEU A 40 1.97 17.17 -2.21
CA LEU A 40 1.10 16.61 -3.26
C LEU A 40 -0.35 16.48 -2.78
N MET A 41 -0.58 15.89 -1.60
CA MET A 41 -1.93 15.70 -1.07
C MET A 41 -2.64 17.04 -0.80
N ASN A 42 -1.92 18.06 -0.33
CA ASN A 42 -2.50 19.38 -0.07
C ASN A 42 -2.76 20.17 -1.37
N GLU A 43 -1.83 20.17 -2.33
CA GLU A 43 -1.96 20.90 -3.59
C GLU A 43 -3.09 20.33 -4.45
N GLU A 44 -3.25 19.01 -4.47
CA GLU A 44 -4.29 18.31 -5.22
C GLU A 44 -5.57 18.07 -4.40
N ALA A 45 -5.62 18.57 -3.16
CA ALA A 45 -6.75 18.41 -2.23
C ALA A 45 -7.25 16.95 -2.10
N LEU A 46 -6.32 16.02 -1.91
CA LEU A 46 -6.60 14.59 -1.83
C LEU A 46 -6.91 14.15 -0.39
N ASP A 47 -7.97 13.36 -0.24
CA ASP A 47 -8.33 12.74 1.06
C ASP A 47 -7.47 11.52 1.40
N ALA A 48 -7.04 10.75 0.40
CA ALA A 48 -6.27 9.53 0.57
C ALA A 48 -5.48 9.16 -0.70
N ILE A 49 -4.44 8.35 -0.51
CA ILE A 49 -3.68 7.67 -1.57
C ILE A 49 -3.98 6.18 -1.50
N VAL A 50 -4.14 5.55 -2.65
CA VAL A 50 -4.42 4.11 -2.77
C VAL A 50 -3.23 3.41 -3.40
N THR A 51 -2.75 2.34 -2.78
CA THR A 51 -1.68 1.50 -3.33
C THR A 51 -2.02 0.02 -3.30
N PRO A 52 -1.53 -0.77 -4.28
CA PRO A 52 -1.53 -2.23 -4.15
C PRO A 52 -0.61 -2.60 -2.99
N GLU A 53 -1.15 -3.39 -2.07
CA GLU A 53 -0.42 -3.88 -0.89
C GLU A 53 0.40 -2.78 -0.19
N SER A 54 1.58 -3.14 0.34
CA SER A 54 2.49 -2.24 1.07
C SER A 54 3.56 -1.61 0.18
N GLY A 55 3.35 -1.52 -1.14
CA GLY A 55 4.40 -1.18 -2.12
C GLY A 55 5.09 0.17 -1.92
N VAL A 56 4.46 1.10 -1.20
CA VAL A 56 5.01 2.43 -0.88
C VAL A 56 5.20 2.66 0.63
N SER A 57 5.05 1.62 1.44
CA SER A 57 5.05 1.73 2.91
C SER A 57 6.34 2.34 3.45
N SER A 58 7.50 2.06 2.83
CA SER A 58 8.79 2.63 3.22
C SER A 58 8.78 4.17 3.21
N VAL A 59 8.19 4.81 2.20
CA VAL A 59 8.13 6.27 2.07
C VAL A 59 7.10 6.87 3.02
N LEU A 60 5.97 6.20 3.20
CA LEU A 60 4.85 6.70 4.01
C LEU A 60 5.09 6.54 5.52
N VAL A 61 5.74 5.45 5.93
CA VAL A 61 6.07 5.15 7.33
C VAL A 61 7.16 6.09 7.85
N ILE A 62 8.12 6.49 7.02
CA ILE A 62 9.11 7.54 7.36
C ILE A 62 8.39 8.83 7.79
N GLY A 63 7.33 9.19 7.07
CA GLY A 63 6.50 10.33 7.41
C GLY A 63 5.62 10.10 8.63
N GLY A 64 5.44 8.86 9.10
CA GLY A 64 4.52 8.51 10.19
C GLY A 64 3.06 8.80 9.81
N TYR A 65 2.71 8.56 8.56
CA TYR A 65 1.37 8.76 8.02
C TYR A 65 0.50 7.52 8.26
N PRO A 66 -0.78 7.69 8.66
CA PRO A 66 -1.67 6.56 8.85
C PRO A 66 -1.96 5.83 7.53
N GLY A 67 -2.09 4.51 7.64
CA GLY A 67 -2.51 3.64 6.53
C GLY A 67 -3.43 2.54 7.03
N ILE A 68 -4.39 2.12 6.19
CA ILE A 68 -5.31 1.02 6.46
C ILE A 68 -5.36 0.10 5.23
N SER A 69 -5.14 -1.19 5.46
CA SER A 69 -5.22 -2.21 4.42
C SER A 69 -6.58 -2.91 4.49
N VAL A 70 -7.19 -3.16 3.33
CA VAL A 70 -8.43 -3.90 3.20
C VAL A 70 -8.30 -5.00 2.15
N PRO A 71 -8.95 -6.17 2.36
CA PRO A 71 -8.99 -7.22 1.35
C PRO A 71 -9.63 -6.69 0.06
N ALA A 72 -8.92 -6.88 -1.05
CA ALA A 72 -9.29 -6.38 -2.36
C ALA A 72 -9.73 -7.51 -3.28
N GLY A 73 -9.16 -8.70 -3.08
CA GLY A 73 -9.62 -9.89 -3.76
C GLY A 73 -8.68 -11.08 -3.70
N TYR A 74 -8.84 -11.97 -4.67
CA TYR A 74 -7.97 -13.12 -4.91
C TYR A 74 -7.45 -13.06 -6.34
N ASP A 75 -6.21 -13.49 -6.54
CA ASP A 75 -5.66 -13.68 -7.88
C ASP A 75 -6.20 -14.96 -8.54
N GLU A 76 -5.76 -15.23 -9.78
CA GLU A 76 -6.16 -16.42 -10.54
C GLU A 76 -5.76 -17.74 -9.87
N LYS A 77 -4.80 -17.71 -8.94
CA LYS A 77 -4.34 -18.86 -8.17
C LYS A 77 -5.03 -18.98 -6.80
N GLY A 78 -5.97 -18.08 -6.49
CA GLY A 78 -6.66 -18.03 -5.21
C GLY A 78 -5.82 -17.43 -4.07
N VAL A 79 -4.77 -16.67 -4.38
CA VAL A 79 -3.97 -15.94 -3.40
C VAL A 79 -4.66 -14.62 -3.07
N PRO A 80 -4.98 -14.33 -1.80
CA PRO A 80 -5.61 -13.07 -1.43
C PRO A 80 -4.63 -11.90 -1.61
N PHE A 81 -5.13 -10.78 -2.11
CA PHE A 81 -4.40 -9.51 -2.15
C PHE A 81 -5.27 -8.38 -1.58
N GLY A 82 -4.59 -7.34 -1.09
CA GLY A 82 -5.22 -6.17 -0.50
C GLY A 82 -4.85 -4.88 -1.21
N ILE A 83 -5.62 -3.84 -0.94
CA ILE A 83 -5.22 -2.45 -1.22
C ILE A 83 -5.03 -1.72 0.09
N CYS A 84 -4.15 -0.72 0.09
CA CYS A 84 -3.92 0.14 1.23
C CYS A 84 -4.37 1.56 0.90
N PHE A 85 -5.13 2.16 1.82
CA PHE A 85 -5.44 3.58 1.83
C PHE A 85 -4.52 4.28 2.81
N TRP A 86 -3.96 5.40 2.41
CA TRP A 86 -3.02 6.20 3.20
C TRP A 86 -3.48 7.64 3.25
N GLY A 87 -3.24 8.33 4.35
CA GLY A 87 -3.62 9.73 4.50
C GLY A 87 -2.63 10.51 5.35
N LEU A 88 -2.86 11.82 5.48
CA LEU A 88 -2.01 12.67 6.31
C LEU A 88 -2.25 12.43 7.80
N ARG A 89 -1.35 12.95 8.64
CA ARG A 89 -1.53 12.88 10.11
C ARG A 89 -2.89 13.44 10.52
N GLY A 90 -3.65 12.71 11.34
CA GLY A 90 -4.99 13.10 11.78
C GLY A 90 -6.13 12.63 10.88
N SER A 91 -5.84 11.94 9.76
CA SER A 91 -6.85 11.44 8.83
C SER A 91 -7.41 10.05 9.19
N GLU A 92 -7.14 9.52 10.39
CA GLU A 92 -7.48 8.13 10.77
C GLU A 92 -8.99 7.87 10.64
N LEU A 93 -9.83 8.80 11.10
CA LEU A 93 -11.29 8.68 10.97
C LEU A 93 -11.73 8.64 9.50
N ARG A 94 -11.17 9.52 8.67
CA ARG A 94 -11.47 9.59 7.24
C ARG A 94 -11.05 8.31 6.52
N LEU A 95 -9.91 7.74 6.88
CA LEU A 95 -9.44 6.47 6.33
C LEU A 95 -10.34 5.30 6.72
N ILE A 96 -10.87 5.28 7.94
CA ILE A 96 -11.86 4.26 8.37
C ILE A 96 -13.13 4.36 7.53
N GLU A 97 -13.64 5.58 7.27
CA GLU A 97 -14.82 5.78 6.41
C GLU A 97 -14.59 5.26 4.99
N ILE A 98 -13.44 5.62 4.39
CA ILE A 98 -13.07 5.18 3.04
C ILE A 98 -12.94 3.65 2.99
N ALA A 99 -12.20 3.07 3.92
CA ALA A 99 -11.99 1.62 4.00
C ALA A 99 -13.31 0.86 4.18
N TYR A 100 -14.19 1.36 5.06
CA TYR A 100 -15.51 0.78 5.27
C TYR A 100 -16.36 0.88 4.00
N GLY A 101 -16.41 2.05 3.36
CA GLY A 101 -17.13 2.24 2.11
C GLY A 101 -16.66 1.28 1.00
N PHE A 102 -15.34 1.14 0.86
CA PHE A 102 -14.75 0.17 -0.06
C PHE A 102 -15.18 -1.27 0.27
N GLU A 103 -15.06 -1.68 1.54
CA GLU A 103 -15.41 -3.03 1.99
C GLU A 103 -16.89 -3.37 1.71
N GLN A 104 -17.81 -2.42 1.93
CA GLN A 104 -19.23 -2.64 1.68
C GLN A 104 -19.53 -2.86 0.19
N VAL A 105 -18.87 -2.10 -0.69
CA VAL A 105 -19.03 -2.24 -2.14
C VAL A 105 -18.43 -3.56 -2.62
N THR A 106 -17.23 -3.93 -2.17
CA THR A 106 -16.56 -5.17 -2.62
C THR A 106 -17.22 -6.44 -2.09
N LYS A 107 -17.77 -6.42 -0.86
CA LYS A 107 -18.60 -7.51 -0.34
C LYS A 107 -19.84 -7.75 -1.21
N THR A 108 -20.43 -6.68 -1.75
CA THR A 108 -21.61 -6.77 -2.62
C THR A 108 -21.27 -7.29 -4.01
N LEU A 109 -20.07 -7.00 -4.51
CA LEU A 109 -19.58 -7.42 -5.84
C LEU A 109 -18.96 -8.84 -5.87
N GLY A 110 -18.67 -9.44 -4.71
CA GLY A 110 -17.86 -10.65 -4.62
C GLY A 110 -16.38 -10.34 -4.84
N GLN A 111 -15.51 -10.90 -3.99
CA GLN A 111 -14.12 -10.43 -3.87
C GLN A 111 -13.21 -10.67 -5.10
N GLY A 112 -13.69 -11.21 -6.22
CA GLY A 112 -12.93 -11.26 -7.49
C GLY A 112 -13.34 -10.21 -8.53
N GLN A 113 -14.54 -9.62 -8.42
CA GLN A 113 -15.12 -8.80 -9.49
C GLN A 113 -14.80 -7.31 -9.35
N ALA A 114 -14.39 -6.84 -8.16
CA ALA A 114 -14.07 -5.43 -7.90
C ALA A 114 -12.92 -4.89 -8.79
N PHE A 115 -12.01 -5.77 -9.21
CA PHE A 115 -10.86 -5.43 -10.07
C PHE A 115 -10.91 -6.10 -11.45
N GLY A 116 -12.06 -6.66 -11.85
CA GLY A 116 -12.21 -7.27 -13.17
C GLY A 116 -11.41 -8.55 -13.40
N LEU A 117 -10.93 -9.21 -12.33
CA LEU A 117 -10.20 -10.47 -12.40
C LEU A 117 -11.19 -11.64 -12.58
N ASN A 118 -11.86 -11.69 -13.73
CA ASN A 118 -12.62 -12.89 -14.11
C ASN A 118 -11.65 -13.90 -14.72
N GLY A 119 -11.53 -15.07 -14.10
CA GLY A 119 -10.57 -16.13 -14.44
C GLY A 119 -10.44 -16.39 -15.94
N GLY A 120 -9.31 -15.98 -16.50
CA GLY A 120 -8.81 -16.43 -17.80
C GLY A 120 -8.20 -17.83 -17.68
N GLU A 121 -8.14 -18.55 -18.81
CA GLU A 121 -7.66 -19.94 -18.87
C GLU A 121 -6.29 -20.15 -18.22
N HIS A 122 -6.19 -21.22 -17.43
CA HIS A 122 -4.97 -21.74 -16.82
C HIS A 122 -3.85 -21.93 -17.86
N GLN A 123 -2.84 -21.05 -17.83
CA GLN A 123 -1.51 -21.38 -18.32
C GLN A 123 -0.57 -21.60 -17.13
N PRO A 124 0.08 -22.78 -17.02
CA PRO A 124 1.03 -23.04 -15.95
C PRO A 124 2.30 -22.22 -16.18
N LEU A 125 2.67 -21.40 -15.20
CA LEU A 125 3.91 -20.63 -15.24
C LEU A 125 5.08 -21.53 -14.82
N VAL A 126 6.05 -21.66 -15.73
CA VAL A 126 7.39 -22.15 -15.46
C VAL A 126 8.26 -20.95 -15.16
N ASP A 127 8.52 -20.63 -13.88
CA ASP A 127 9.78 -20.02 -13.40
C ASP A 127 9.84 -19.98 -11.86
N ASN A 128 11.02 -20.27 -11.29
CA ASN A 128 11.26 -20.60 -9.89
C ASN A 128 11.87 -19.44 -9.08
N THR A 129 11.14 -18.34 -8.89
CA THR A 129 11.53 -17.38 -7.83
C THR A 129 10.36 -17.12 -6.87
N PRO A 130 10.56 -17.18 -5.54
CA PRO A 130 9.45 -17.08 -4.57
C PRO A 130 8.78 -15.70 -4.47
N TYR A 131 9.36 -14.68 -5.12
CA TYR A 131 8.95 -13.28 -5.01
C TYR A 131 8.73 -12.57 -6.35
N ASP A 132 8.86 -13.28 -7.48
CA ASP A 132 8.40 -12.74 -8.75
C ASP A 132 6.89 -12.99 -8.85
N SER A 133 6.15 -12.12 -8.18
CA SER A 133 4.78 -11.87 -8.57
C SER A 133 4.86 -11.29 -9.98
N GLY A 134 4.65 -12.12 -11.00
CA GLY A 134 4.69 -11.78 -12.44
C GLY A 134 3.65 -10.73 -12.86
N TYR A 135 3.61 -9.61 -12.15
CA TYR A 135 2.81 -8.44 -12.36
C TYR A 135 3.42 -7.66 -13.51
N SER A 136 3.24 -8.16 -14.72
CA SER A 136 3.12 -7.27 -15.88
C SER A 136 1.69 -6.71 -15.91
N LEU A 137 1.34 -5.94 -14.87
CA LEU A 137 0.06 -5.24 -14.80
C LEU A 137 0.10 -4.13 -15.84
N LYS A 138 -0.59 -4.31 -16.96
CA LYS A 138 -0.81 -3.22 -17.92
C LYS A 138 -1.52 -2.08 -17.18
N VAL A 139 -0.77 -1.00 -16.93
CA VAL A 139 -1.19 0.23 -16.23
C VAL A 139 -2.47 0.85 -16.80
N GLU A 140 -2.83 0.45 -18.03
CA GLU A 140 -3.88 0.98 -18.88
C GLU A 140 -5.31 0.66 -18.38
N TRP A 141 -5.48 -0.32 -17.47
CA TRP A 141 -6.80 -0.71 -16.94
C TRP A 141 -7.19 -0.07 -15.60
N TRP A 142 -6.22 0.55 -14.90
CA TRP A 142 -6.44 1.09 -13.54
C TRP A 142 -7.13 2.46 -13.53
N VAL A 143 -6.88 3.29 -14.54
CA VAL A 143 -7.40 4.67 -14.58
C VAL A 143 -8.93 4.69 -14.75
N GLY A 144 -9.52 3.68 -15.40
CA GLY A 144 -10.96 3.61 -15.66
C GLY A 144 -11.79 3.05 -14.50
N VAL A 145 -11.36 1.95 -13.87
CA VAL A 145 -12.15 1.23 -12.86
C VAL A 145 -11.91 1.80 -11.45
N GLY A 146 -10.67 2.20 -11.14
CA GLY A 146 -10.33 2.87 -9.88
C GLY A 146 -11.03 4.22 -9.74
N LEU A 147 -11.14 5.01 -10.82
CA LEU A 147 -11.85 6.28 -10.83
C LEU A 147 -13.36 6.11 -10.66
N ALA A 148 -13.96 5.07 -11.23
CA ALA A 148 -15.40 4.80 -11.07
C ALA A 148 -15.78 4.39 -9.64
N ALA A 149 -14.96 3.57 -8.98
CA ALA A 149 -15.17 3.21 -7.57
C ALA A 149 -14.93 4.39 -6.62
N LEU A 150 -13.94 5.25 -6.94
CA LEU A 150 -13.67 6.47 -6.17
C LEU A 150 -14.78 7.53 -6.35
N LEU A 151 -15.29 7.72 -7.56
CA LEU A 151 -16.41 8.63 -7.84
C LEU A 151 -17.72 8.18 -7.18
N ALA A 152 -17.94 6.87 -7.02
CA ALA A 152 -19.08 6.35 -6.28
C ALA A 152 -19.00 6.61 -4.75
N LEU A 153 -17.79 6.82 -4.21
CA LEU A 153 -17.56 7.14 -2.79
C LEU A 153 -17.63 8.65 -2.48
N VAL A 154 -17.39 9.51 -3.48
CA VAL A 154 -17.42 10.97 -3.33
C VAL A 154 -18.80 11.57 -3.72
N GLY A 155 -19.66 10.81 -4.39
CA GLY A 155 -20.92 11.28 -4.98
C GLY A 155 -22.22 11.00 -4.21
N ARG A 156 -22.26 11.09 -2.88
CA ARG A 156 -23.53 11.13 -2.11
C ARG A 156 -23.53 12.19 -1.01
#